data_AF-A0A0Q6JYN4-F1
#
_entry.id   AF-A0A0Q6JYN4-F1
#
_cell.length_a   1.000
_cell.length_b   1.000
_cell.length_c   1.000
_cell.angle_alpha   90.00
_cell.angle_beta   90.00
_cell.angle_gamma   90.00
#
_symmetry.space_group_name_H-M   'P 1'
#
loop_
_entity.id
_entity.type
_entity.pdbx_description
1 polymer ?
#
loop_
_entity_poly.entity_id
_entity_poly.type
_entity_poly.pdbx_seq_one_letter_code
_entity_poly.pdbx_strand_id
1 'polypeptide(L)'
;MSATTHTLVVEVDEEYGARFPDLEAAMKWRVECSDSNSCEGFMECREVHEVGKWRETAEGPYECDEDCPWYDQEEFWFHGVLHTWHSGYAWTVPYDGCPVQASVAEPPGEAYPLLVGRYEVEPDWDDEFCYVTLTSAGEAQLSKARGAA
;
A
#
# COMPACT_ATOMS: atom_id res chain seq x y z
N MET A 1 -16.31 14.62 -7.09
CA MET A 1 -14.88 14.31 -7.03
C MET A 1 -14.73 12.96 -7.72
N SER A 2 -13.82 12.81 -8.67
CA SER A 2 -13.55 11.50 -9.27
C SER A 2 -12.85 10.65 -8.21
N ALA A 3 -13.23 9.37 -8.08
CA ALA A 3 -12.50 8.46 -7.22
C ALA A 3 -11.07 8.28 -7.76
N THR A 4 -10.08 8.27 -6.86
CA THR A 4 -8.71 7.90 -7.20
C THR A 4 -8.68 6.46 -7.67
N THR A 5 -7.92 6.20 -8.73
CA THR A 5 -7.82 4.88 -9.37
C THR A 5 -6.36 4.51 -9.51
N HIS A 6 -6.04 3.25 -9.21
CA HIS A 6 -4.71 2.70 -9.43
C HIS A 6 -4.73 1.75 -10.62
N THR A 7 -3.64 1.73 -11.39
CA THR A 7 -3.54 0.91 -12.60
C THR A 7 -2.20 0.21 -12.64
N LEU A 8 -2.22 -1.12 -12.59
CA LEU A 8 -1.08 -1.95 -12.95
C LEU A 8 -0.87 -1.84 -14.47
N VAL A 9 0.30 -1.35 -14.85
CA VAL A 9 0.73 -1.26 -16.25
C VAL A 9 1.80 -2.31 -16.49
N VAL A 10 1.54 -3.21 -17.44
CA VAL A 10 2.48 -4.25 -17.86
C VAL A 10 2.88 -3.97 -19.31
N GLU A 11 4.19 -3.90 -19.54
CA GLU A 11 4.79 -3.59 -20.83
C GLU A 11 5.95 -4.55 -21.10
N VAL A 12 6.30 -4.72 -22.39
CA VAL A 12 7.53 -5.43 -22.76
C VAL A 12 8.73 -4.62 -22.27
N ASP A 13 9.69 -5.30 -21.66
CA ASP A 13 10.97 -4.70 -21.31
C ASP A 13 11.90 -4.68 -22.54
N GLU A 14 11.75 -3.61 -23.34
CA GLU A 14 12.57 -3.40 -24.53
C GLU A 14 14.07 -3.26 -24.21
N GLU A 15 14.42 -2.73 -23.03
CA GLU A 15 15.82 -2.58 -22.62
C GLU A 15 16.44 -3.95 -22.34
N TYR A 16 15.73 -4.81 -21.61
CA TYR A 16 16.13 -6.20 -21.42
C TYR A 16 16.23 -6.94 -22.75
N GLY A 17 15.22 -6.82 -23.62
CA GLY A 17 15.22 -7.45 -24.94
C GLY A 17 16.37 -7.00 -25.84
N ALA A 18 16.72 -5.72 -25.82
CA ALA A 18 17.88 -5.20 -26.56
C ALA A 18 19.21 -5.75 -26.03
N ARG A 19 19.30 -6.00 -24.71
CA ARG A 19 20.49 -6.57 -24.06
C ARG A 19 20.60 -8.08 -24.26
N PHE A 20 19.47 -8.78 -24.38
CA PHE A 20 19.39 -10.24 -24.48
C PHE A 20 18.44 -10.68 -25.61
N PRO A 21 18.81 -10.45 -26.89
CA PRO A 21 17.89 -10.63 -28.03
C PRO A 21 17.54 -12.09 -28.33
N ASP A 22 18.33 -13.05 -27.83
CA ASP A 22 18.10 -14.49 -28.02
C ASP A 22 17.25 -15.13 -26.91
N LEU A 23 16.83 -14.34 -25.90
CA LEU A 23 15.98 -14.81 -24.80
C LEU A 23 14.51 -14.43 -25.04
N GLU A 24 13.61 -15.10 -24.31
CA GLU A 24 12.20 -14.72 -24.28
C GLU A 24 12.03 -13.27 -23.78
N ALA A 25 11.05 -12.57 -24.34
CA ALA A 25 10.77 -11.18 -23.98
C ALA A 25 10.42 -11.10 -22.48
N ALA A 26 11.18 -10.29 -21.75
CA ALA A 26 10.85 -9.97 -20.36
C ALA A 26 9.71 -8.95 -20.30
N MET A 27 8.92 -9.04 -19.24
CA MET A 27 7.88 -8.06 -18.92
C MET A 27 8.37 -7.19 -17.77
N LYS A 28 8.08 -5.90 -17.83
CA LYS A 28 8.21 -4.97 -16.71
C LYS A 28 6.84 -4.45 -16.32
N TRP A 29 6.72 -4.02 -15.07
CA TRP A 29 5.47 -3.46 -14.57
C TRP A 29 5.71 -2.24 -13.70
N ARG A 30 4.64 -1.47 -13.50
CA ARG A 30 4.53 -0.40 -12.51
C ARG A 30 3.06 -0.22 -12.13
N VAL A 31 2.79 0.43 -11.01
CA VAL A 31 1.43 0.87 -10.68
C VAL A 31 1.37 2.40 -10.79
N GLU A 32 0.42 2.89 -11.58
CA GLU A 32 0.13 4.31 -11.74
C GLU A 32 -1.04 4.71 -10.85
N CYS A 33 -0.98 5.89 -10.24
CA CYS A 33 -2.09 6.50 -9.51
C CYS A 33 -2.64 7.70 -10.28
N SER A 34 -3.96 7.82 -10.39
CA SER A 34 -4.59 8.94 -11.11
C SER A 34 -4.59 10.27 -10.35
N ASP A 35 -4.50 10.23 -9.02
CA ASP A 35 -4.33 11.38 -8.15
C ASP A 35 -3.59 10.97 -6.88
N SER A 36 -2.28 11.23 -6.83
CA SER A 36 -1.45 10.80 -5.72
C SER A 36 -1.64 11.60 -4.43
N ASN A 37 -2.35 12.73 -4.49
CA ASN A 37 -2.57 13.62 -3.35
C ASN A 37 -3.90 13.34 -2.64
N SER A 38 -4.66 12.36 -3.11
CA SER A 38 -5.98 12.04 -2.56
C SER A 38 -6.11 10.57 -2.17
N CYS A 39 -5.00 9.86 -2.11
CA CYS A 39 -4.95 8.54 -1.51
C CYS A 39 -5.05 8.67 0.01
N GLU A 40 -5.93 7.88 0.61
CA GLU A 40 -6.06 7.77 2.06
C GLU A 40 -5.30 6.52 2.54
N GLY A 41 -4.91 6.51 3.80
CA GLY A 41 -4.24 5.38 4.43
C GLY A 41 -3.74 5.74 5.83
N PHE A 42 -3.02 4.82 6.46
CA PHE A 42 -2.32 5.05 7.71
C PHE A 42 -0.88 4.58 7.60
N MET A 43 -0.04 5.06 8.52
CA MET A 43 1.33 4.59 8.70
C MET A 43 1.71 4.54 10.17
N GLU A 44 2.53 3.58 10.60
CA GLU A 44 3.14 3.58 11.93
C GLU A 44 3.80 4.94 12.20
N CYS A 45 3.46 5.51 13.37
CA CYS A 45 4.19 6.65 13.87
C CYS A 45 5.54 6.21 14.43
N ARG A 46 6.62 6.64 13.75
CA ARG A 46 8.00 6.34 14.16
C ARG A 46 8.56 7.33 15.18
N GLU A 47 7.75 8.28 15.64
CA GLU A 47 8.13 9.18 16.73
C GLU A 47 7.99 8.47 18.08
N VAL A 48 8.72 8.98 19.08
CA VAL A 48 8.69 8.42 20.42
C VAL A 48 7.40 8.86 21.10
N HIS A 49 6.53 7.91 21.43
CA HIS A 49 5.31 8.15 22.20
C HIS A 49 5.65 8.36 23.69
N GLU A 50 5.57 9.60 24.18
CA GLU A 50 5.73 9.95 25.60
C GLU A 50 4.54 10.76 26.13
N VAL A 51 4.05 10.41 27.31
CA VAL A 51 3.00 11.14 28.04
C VAL A 51 3.32 11.17 29.53
N GLY A 52 3.83 12.32 30.01
CA GLY A 52 4.11 12.53 31.42
C GLY A 52 5.19 11.58 31.96
N LYS A 53 4.79 10.62 32.81
CA LYS A 53 5.69 9.60 33.37
C LYS A 53 5.91 8.41 32.43
N TRP A 54 5.05 8.24 31.43
CA TRP A 54 5.10 7.15 30.47
C TRP A 54 5.96 7.56 29.28
N ARG A 55 7.04 6.84 29.02
CA ARG A 55 8.04 7.17 28.00
C ARG A 55 8.30 5.98 27.10
N GLU A 56 8.63 6.25 25.84
CA GLU A 56 8.99 5.23 24.84
C GLU A 56 7.93 4.12 24.71
N THR A 57 6.65 4.49 24.79
CA THR A 57 5.57 3.50 24.87
C THR A 57 5.13 3.06 23.48
N ALA A 58 5.53 1.84 23.10
CA ALA A 58 4.95 1.15 21.93
C ALA A 58 3.69 0.35 22.28
N GLU A 59 3.35 0.26 23.58
CA GLU A 59 2.23 -0.54 24.08
C GLU A 59 0.89 -0.01 23.62
N GLY A 60 0.03 -0.92 23.19
CA GLY A 60 -1.33 -0.62 22.81
C GLY A 60 -2.25 -0.35 24.01
N PRO A 61 -3.49 0.11 23.75
CA PRO A 61 -4.50 0.39 24.77
C PRO A 61 -4.92 -0.81 25.61
N TYR A 62 -4.63 -2.02 25.13
CA TYR A 62 -4.95 -3.29 25.78
C TYR A 62 -3.72 -3.99 26.38
N GLU A 63 -2.53 -3.40 26.19
CA GLU A 63 -1.25 -3.97 26.65
C GLU A 63 -0.61 -3.14 27.77
N CYS A 64 -0.99 -1.86 27.91
CA CYS A 64 -0.52 -1.02 29.00
C CYS A 64 -1.32 -1.22 30.31
N ASP A 65 -0.73 -0.77 31.42
CA ASP A 65 -1.35 -0.78 32.75
C ASP A 65 -2.63 0.09 32.78
N GLU A 66 -3.62 -0.25 33.61
CA GLU A 66 -4.89 0.50 33.71
C GLU A 66 -4.75 2.01 34.04
N ASP A 67 -3.59 2.46 34.53
CA ASP A 67 -3.29 3.88 34.79
C ASP A 67 -2.55 4.59 33.62
N CYS A 68 -2.33 3.91 32.49
CA CYS A 68 -1.87 4.55 31.26
C CYS A 68 -2.96 5.49 30.71
N PRO A 69 -2.60 6.69 30.22
CA PRO A 69 -3.56 7.65 29.69
C PRO A 69 -4.38 7.16 28.50
N TRP A 70 -3.87 6.17 27.76
CA TRP A 70 -4.51 5.56 26.59
C TRP A 70 -5.11 4.18 26.87
N TYR A 71 -5.25 3.79 28.15
CA TYR A 71 -5.90 2.53 28.50
C TYR A 71 -7.31 2.48 27.89
N ASP A 72 -7.63 1.36 27.22
CA ASP A 72 -8.93 1.11 26.59
C ASP A 72 -9.36 2.18 25.56
N GLN A 73 -8.39 2.88 24.96
CA GLN A 73 -8.64 3.92 23.95
C GLN A 73 -7.94 3.57 22.63
N GLU A 74 -8.73 3.26 21.59
CA GLU A 74 -8.20 3.01 20.25
C GLU A 74 -7.68 4.28 19.56
N GLU A 75 -7.97 5.46 20.10
CA GLU A 75 -7.47 6.74 19.60
C GLU A 75 -6.83 7.54 20.73
N PHE A 76 -5.61 8.06 20.52
CA PHE A 76 -4.93 8.87 21.52
C PHE A 76 -4.02 9.93 20.90
N TRP A 77 -3.85 11.05 21.60
CA TRP A 77 -2.99 12.15 21.15
C TRP A 77 -1.56 11.99 21.68
N PHE A 78 -0.62 11.66 20.81
CA PHE A 78 0.81 11.71 21.10
C PHE A 78 1.46 12.87 20.35
N HIS A 79 2.38 13.59 21.01
CA HIS A 79 3.16 14.70 20.42
C HIS A 79 2.35 15.69 19.54
N GLY A 80 1.09 15.92 19.90
CA GLY A 80 0.20 16.86 19.21
C GLY A 80 -0.49 16.32 17.95
N VAL A 81 -0.41 15.01 17.70
CA VAL A 81 -1.06 14.32 16.57
C VAL A 81 -1.99 13.23 17.10
N LEU A 82 -3.17 13.09 16.50
CA LEU A 82 -4.09 11.99 16.82
C LEU A 82 -3.57 10.70 16.18
N HIS A 83 -3.42 9.67 17.00
CA HIS A 83 -3.03 8.33 16.58
C HIS A 83 -4.21 7.39 16.73
N THR A 84 -4.26 6.36 15.87
CA THR A 84 -5.20 5.26 15.95
C THR A 84 -4.44 3.96 16.16
N TRP A 85 -4.84 3.17 17.15
CA TRP A 85 -4.28 1.85 17.39
C TRP A 85 -4.80 0.86 16.35
N HIS A 86 -3.87 0.25 15.61
CA HIS A 86 -4.18 -0.83 14.69
C HIS A 86 -3.47 -2.09 15.17
N SER A 87 -4.25 -3.12 15.54
CA SER A 87 -3.68 -4.40 15.98
C SER A 87 -2.76 -4.98 14.89
N GLY A 88 -1.48 -5.21 15.24
CA GLY A 88 -0.44 -5.64 14.31
C GLY A 88 0.41 -4.50 13.71
N TYR A 89 -0.02 -3.24 13.83
CA TYR A 89 0.63 -2.05 13.23
C TYR A 89 0.91 -0.93 14.25
N ALA A 90 0.72 -1.23 15.54
CA ALA A 90 0.91 -0.31 16.65
C ALA A 90 0.10 1.01 16.52
N TRP A 91 0.66 2.12 16.99
CA TRP A 91 0.07 3.45 16.90
C TRP A 91 0.34 4.06 15.53
N THR A 92 -0.72 4.30 14.77
CA THR A 92 -0.61 4.82 13.40
C THR A 92 -1.15 6.24 13.30
N VAL A 93 -0.68 6.98 12.31
CA VAL A 93 -1.17 8.32 11.93
C VAL A 93 -1.72 8.28 10.50
N PRO A 94 -2.60 9.21 10.12
CA PRO A 94 -3.04 9.35 8.74
C PRO A 94 -1.84 9.53 7.81
N TYR A 95 -1.80 8.76 6.73
CA TYR A 95 -0.83 8.92 5.65
C TYR A 95 -1.45 9.77 4.55
N ASP A 96 -0.91 10.97 4.35
CA ASP A 96 -1.30 11.90 3.29
C ASP A 96 -0.38 11.70 2.08
N GLY A 97 -0.67 10.67 1.29
CA GLY A 97 0.13 10.28 0.14
C GLY A 97 -0.32 8.98 -0.50
N CYS A 98 0.29 8.64 -1.64
CA CYS A 98 -0.06 7.46 -2.41
C CYS A 98 0.87 6.27 -2.07
N PRO A 99 0.35 5.14 -1.54
CA PRO A 99 1.16 3.97 -1.19
C PRO A 99 2.04 3.45 -2.34
N VAL A 100 1.48 3.41 -3.56
CA VAL A 100 2.19 2.93 -4.74
C VAL A 100 3.29 3.88 -5.25
N GLN A 101 3.37 5.10 -4.70
CA GLN A 101 4.52 6.00 -4.92
C GLN A 101 5.60 5.83 -3.85
N ALA A 102 5.23 5.42 -2.64
CA ALA A 102 6.16 5.21 -1.53
C ALA A 102 6.85 3.85 -1.60
N SER A 103 6.25 2.86 -2.27
CA SER A 103 6.79 1.51 -2.40
C SER A 103 6.53 0.91 -3.78
N VAL A 104 7.39 -0.03 -4.18
CA VAL A 104 7.18 -0.83 -5.40
C VAL A 104 6.11 -1.86 -5.10
N ALA A 105 4.91 -1.67 -5.66
CA ALA A 105 3.83 -2.63 -5.54
C ALA A 105 4.10 -3.87 -6.39
N GLU A 106 4.01 -5.04 -5.77
CA GLU A 106 4.08 -6.32 -6.46
C GLU A 106 2.77 -6.59 -7.21
N PRO A 107 2.80 -7.14 -8.44
CA PRO A 107 1.59 -7.48 -9.17
C PRO A 107 0.78 -8.54 -8.42
N PRO A 108 -0.56 -8.52 -8.53
CA PRO A 108 -1.39 -9.56 -7.93
C PRO A 108 -1.04 -10.92 -8.53
N GLY A 109 -1.07 -11.98 -7.70
CA GLY A 109 -0.72 -13.33 -8.12
C GLY A 109 -1.54 -13.80 -9.33
N GLU A 110 -2.80 -13.36 -9.40
CA GLU A 110 -3.74 -13.63 -10.48
C GLU A 110 -3.33 -13.01 -11.81
N ALA A 111 -2.52 -11.95 -11.81
CA ALA A 111 -2.01 -11.31 -13.03
C ALA A 111 -0.92 -12.13 -13.72
N TYR A 112 -0.39 -13.18 -13.08
CA TYR A 112 0.59 -14.07 -13.69
C TYR A 112 -0.06 -15.10 -14.65
N PRO A 113 0.60 -15.47 -15.76
CA PRO A 113 1.77 -14.79 -16.32
C PRO A 113 1.43 -13.36 -16.76
N LEU A 114 2.37 -12.43 -16.56
CA LEU A 114 2.16 -11.02 -16.87
C LEU A 114 1.89 -10.83 -18.37
N LEU A 115 0.70 -10.32 -18.70
CA LEU A 115 0.30 -9.97 -20.06
C LEU A 115 0.38 -8.47 -20.25
N VAL A 116 0.82 -8.03 -21.44
CA VAL A 116 0.85 -6.60 -21.78
C VAL A 116 -0.55 -6.01 -21.66
N GLY A 117 -0.68 -4.91 -20.92
CA GLY A 117 -1.97 -4.31 -20.67
C GLY A 117 -1.99 -3.31 -19.52
N ARG A 118 -3.20 -2.84 -19.24
CA ARG A 118 -3.49 -1.91 -18.16
C ARG A 118 -4.66 -2.49 -17.37
N TYR A 119 -4.41 -2.77 -16.09
CA TYR A 119 -5.33 -3.47 -15.21
C TYR A 119 -5.61 -2.60 -13.99
N GLU A 120 -6.87 -2.31 -13.73
CA GLU A 120 -7.27 -1.57 -12.55
C GLU A 120 -7.03 -2.41 -11.29
N VAL A 121 -6.39 -1.79 -10.31
CA VAL A 121 -6.03 -2.43 -9.04
C VAL A 121 -6.42 -1.56 -7.87
N GLU A 122 -6.57 -2.18 -6.72
CA GLU A 122 -6.75 -1.51 -5.43
C GLU A 122 -5.52 -1.78 -4.56
N PRO A 123 -4.85 -0.74 -4.04
CA PRO A 123 -3.74 -0.93 -3.12
C PRO A 123 -4.25 -1.33 -1.75
N ASP A 124 -3.55 -2.30 -1.16
CA ASP A 124 -3.59 -2.61 0.25
C ASP A 124 -2.21 -2.26 0.83
N TRP A 125 -2.21 -1.41 1.85
CA TRP A 125 -1.00 -0.78 2.37
C TRP A 125 -0.94 -0.96 3.87
N ASP A 126 0.22 -1.39 4.32
CA ASP A 126 0.44 -1.76 5.71
C ASP A 126 1.65 -1.03 6.32
N ASP A 127 2.02 0.11 5.74
CA ASP A 127 3.16 0.99 6.08
C ASP A 127 4.57 0.48 5.72
N GLU A 128 4.74 -0.82 5.59
CA GLU A 128 6.00 -1.45 5.17
C GLU A 128 5.92 -1.93 3.71
N PHE A 129 4.77 -2.45 3.32
CA PHE A 129 4.52 -3.07 2.02
C PHE A 129 3.27 -2.48 1.35
N CYS A 130 3.34 -2.37 0.02
CA CYS A 130 2.19 -2.11 -0.83
C CYS A 130 1.87 -3.37 -1.61
N TYR A 131 0.77 -4.02 -1.26
CA TYR A 131 0.17 -5.05 -2.08
C TYR A 131 -0.89 -4.42 -2.97
N VAL A 132 -1.17 -5.03 -4.12
CA VAL A 132 -2.29 -4.63 -4.95
C VAL A 132 -3.12 -5.85 -5.31
N THR A 133 -4.44 -5.68 -5.34
CA THR A 133 -5.39 -6.68 -5.80
C THR A 133 -6.11 -6.18 -7.04
N LEU A 134 -6.55 -7.07 -7.93
CA LEU A 134 -7.34 -6.67 -9.07
C LEU A 134 -8.73 -6.23 -8.60
N THR A 135 -9.21 -5.08 -9.09
CA THR A 135 -10.63 -4.76 -8.96
C THR A 135 -11.43 -5.63 -9.92
N SER A 136 -12.76 -5.66 -9.78
CA SER A 136 -13.61 -6.36 -10.77
C SER A 136 -13.42 -5.83 -12.20
N ALA A 137 -13.05 -4.55 -12.36
CA ALA A 137 -12.68 -4.00 -13.67
C ALA A 137 -11.33 -4.55 -14.15
N GLY A 138 -10.34 -4.60 -13.25
CA GLY A 138 -9.04 -5.25 -13.46
C GLY A 138 -9.15 -6.70 -13.92
N GLU A 139 -9.95 -7.51 -13.24
CA GLU A 139 -10.20 -8.91 -13.58
C GLU A 139 -10.81 -9.05 -14.98
N ALA A 140 -11.77 -8.19 -15.32
CA ALA A 140 -12.39 -8.18 -16.66
C ALA A 140 -11.39 -7.76 -17.75
N GLN A 141 -10.49 -6.81 -17.47
CA GLN A 141 -9.42 -6.41 -18.37
C GLN A 141 -8.42 -7.54 -18.60
N LEU A 142 -8.02 -8.23 -17.52
CA LEU A 142 -7.11 -9.38 -17.59
C LEU A 142 -7.73 -10.55 -18.36
N SER A 143 -9.01 -10.85 -18.10
CA SER A 143 -9.73 -11.90 -18.82
C SER A 143 -9.78 -11.65 -20.33
N LYS A 144 -10.00 -10.38 -20.75
CA LYS A 144 -9.93 -10.00 -22.16
C LYS A 144 -8.53 -10.18 -22.75
N ALA A 145 -7.49 -9.78 -22.02
CA ALA A 145 -6.10 -9.97 -22.46
C ALA A 145 -5.77 -11.47 -22.66
N ARG A 146 -6.23 -12.34 -21.75
CA ARG A 146 -6.08 -13.79 -21.85
C ARG A 146 -6.82 -14.40 -23.03
N GLY A 147 -7.98 -13.85 -23.40
CA GLY A 147 -8.74 -14.30 -24.56
C GLY A 147 -8.20 -13.80 -25.92
N ALA A 148 -7.28 -12.85 -25.90
CA ALA A 148 -6.66 -12.26 -27.10
C ALA A 148 -5.26 -12.82 -27.40
N ALA A 149 -4.65 -13.53 -26.44
CA ALA A 149 -3.36 -14.23 -26.58
C ALA A 149 -3.57 -15.66 -27.11
#